data_AF-A0A433T0S1-F1
#
_entry.id   AF-A0A433T0S1-F1
#
_cell.length_a   1.000
_cell.length_b   1.000
_cell.length_c   1.000
_cell.angle_alpha   90.00
_cell.angle_beta   90.00
_cell.angle_gamma   90.00
#
_symmetry.space_group_name_H-M   'P 1'
#
loop_
_entity.id
_entity.type
_entity.pdbx_description
1 polymer ?
#
loop_
_entity_poly.entity_id
_entity_poly.type
_entity_poly.pdbx_seq_one_letter_code
_entity_poly.pdbx_strand_id
1 'polypeptide(L)'
;MDFLQACKEAEASGTSRQQFLKVWEQEAKMKQTEKELKLQKMRTEAQSSGTGGDAPMVTNMVEAQLQKFSIEQRRVLGNLREELQQQNQALIGDISRLLEGFASMVGRVVKEELEVAVSQLSSSHVPQKPKITEQKSTRTWSKVHQEESASQELSSTEGEIPLKGQSKKSGKMQTQKALAKQQQGNSASIKSQPITSSANKQGKKATPNQQHGTSESAKSQPIKKSVSKQQVRNGLPTSEVPKLFTLGDSIRNEDVMSSSVHFFPEDGPANMLIFDIQRVAQSGKVSKSPVYYLQDCPCKVQLCLWFDAEKKMNMRATLWGLAPEPLSAPRLFTFNGRIKNKASQSYSSLFCSESSAFKMKNGSNLSVKLEPSLKTGTGVYSMNLGELVKRRYILENRNSISINWTVSSKEDP
;
A
#
# COMPACT_ATOMS: atom_id res chain seq x y z
N MET A 1 11.96 -0.11 21.97
CA MET A 1 11.45 1.15 22.52
C MET A 1 11.32 1.00 24.02
N ASP A 2 11.67 2.04 24.76
CA ASP A 2 11.38 2.12 26.20
C ASP A 2 9.89 2.42 26.43
N PHE A 3 9.33 1.90 27.52
CA PHE A 3 7.93 2.11 27.91
C PHE A 3 7.63 3.59 28.13
N LEU A 4 8.53 4.32 28.78
CA LEU A 4 8.34 5.75 29.07
C LEU A 4 8.33 6.60 27.80
N GLN A 5 9.14 6.24 26.79
CA GLN A 5 9.13 6.89 25.49
C GLN A 5 7.81 6.60 24.74
N ALA A 6 7.40 5.32 24.67
CA ALA A 6 6.16 4.93 24.00
C ALA A 6 4.93 5.57 24.66
N CYS A 7 4.91 5.72 25.99
CA CYS A 7 3.85 6.41 26.72
C CYS A 7 3.76 7.89 26.34
N LYS A 8 4.90 8.58 26.22
CA LYS A 8 4.95 9.99 25.80
C LYS A 8 4.52 10.18 24.34
N GLU A 9 4.90 9.27 23.45
CA GLU A 9 4.48 9.28 22.03
C GLU A 9 2.96 8.99 21.89
N ALA A 10 2.41 8.11 22.73
CA ALA A 10 0.97 7.86 22.81
C ALA A 10 0.19 9.08 23.34
N GLU A 11 0.66 9.71 24.42
CA GLU A 11 0.06 10.95 24.95
C GLU A 11 0.14 12.11 23.94
N ALA A 12 1.27 12.27 23.24
CA ALA A 12 1.46 13.28 22.20
C ALA A 12 0.58 13.04 20.95
N SER A 13 0.12 11.81 20.72
CA SER A 13 -0.84 11.47 19.67
C SER A 13 -2.31 11.45 20.15
N GLY A 14 -2.57 11.92 21.38
CA GLY A 14 -3.92 12.03 21.94
C GLY A 14 -4.48 10.73 22.52
N THR A 15 -3.68 9.67 22.63
CA THR A 15 -4.09 8.41 23.28
C THR A 15 -4.03 8.60 24.80
N SER A 16 -5.12 8.29 25.50
CA SER A 16 -5.12 8.38 26.97
C SER A 16 -4.17 7.34 27.58
N ARG A 17 -3.54 7.69 28.70
CA ARG A 17 -2.62 6.80 29.41
C ARG A 17 -3.23 5.45 29.79
N GLN A 18 -4.53 5.39 30.08
CA GLN A 18 -5.24 4.12 30.35
C GLN A 18 -5.39 3.26 29.09
N GLN A 19 -5.73 3.85 27.94
CA GLN A 19 -5.78 3.12 26.66
C GLN A 19 -4.38 2.61 26.28
N PHE A 20 -3.34 3.44 26.42
CA PHE A 20 -1.96 3.03 26.18
C PHE A 20 -1.54 1.85 27.06
N LEU A 21 -1.79 1.91 28.38
CA LEU A 21 -1.49 0.82 29.31
C LEU A 21 -2.17 -0.50 28.90
N LYS A 22 -3.46 -0.45 28.52
CA LYS A 22 -4.23 -1.62 28.07
C LYS A 22 -3.65 -2.25 26.80
N VAL A 23 -3.24 -1.44 25.82
CA VAL A 23 -2.60 -1.92 24.58
C VAL A 23 -1.21 -2.50 24.89
N TRP A 24 -0.41 -1.81 25.72
CA TRP A 24 0.93 -2.24 26.09
C TRP A 24 0.94 -3.56 26.88
N GLU A 25 -0.02 -3.76 27.79
CA GLU A 25 -0.19 -5.02 28.53
C GLU A 25 -0.50 -6.18 27.57
N GLN A 26 -1.38 -5.96 26.59
CA GLN A 26 -1.70 -6.96 25.56
C GLN A 26 -0.49 -7.28 24.67
N GLU A 27 0.28 -6.27 24.25
CA GLU A 27 1.51 -6.46 23.47
C GLU A 27 2.59 -7.21 24.28
N ALA A 28 2.76 -6.87 25.56
CA ALA A 28 3.68 -7.55 26.46
C ALA A 28 3.29 -9.03 26.66
N LYS A 29 1.99 -9.31 26.87
CA LYS A 29 1.45 -10.67 26.97
C LYS A 29 1.65 -11.46 25.68
N MET A 30 1.42 -10.84 24.52
CA MET A 30 1.67 -11.46 23.21
C MET A 30 3.15 -11.84 23.05
N LYS A 31 4.08 -10.91 23.31
CA LYS A 31 5.53 -11.16 23.25
C LYS A 31 6.00 -12.21 24.26
N GLN A 32 5.36 -12.31 25.43
CA GLN A 32 5.63 -13.38 26.39
C GLN A 32 5.22 -14.74 25.83
N THR A 33 4.00 -14.87 25.30
CA THR A 33 3.53 -16.13 24.71
C THR A 33 4.33 -16.54 23.47
N GLU A 34 4.78 -15.60 22.64
CA GLU A 34 5.66 -15.86 21.50
C GLU A 34 7.02 -16.42 21.94
N LYS A 35 7.62 -15.85 23.00
CA LYS A 35 8.87 -16.35 23.60
C LYS A 35 8.71 -17.75 24.18
N GLU A 36 7.60 -18.03 24.85
CA GLU A 36 7.29 -19.35 25.42
C GLU A 36 7.13 -20.41 24.32
N LEU A 37 6.39 -20.09 23.25
CA LEU A 37 6.21 -20.95 22.08
C LEU A 37 7.54 -21.21 21.35
N LYS A 38 8.39 -20.18 21.21
CA LYS A 38 9.76 -20.35 20.66
C LYS A 38 10.63 -21.26 21.55
N LEU A 39 10.51 -21.14 22.88
CA LEU A 39 11.23 -22.00 23.82
C LEU A 39 10.74 -23.46 23.75
N GLN A 40 9.43 -23.69 23.65
CA GLN A 40 8.85 -25.02 23.44
C GLN A 40 9.35 -25.64 22.13
N LYS A 41 9.34 -24.87 21.02
CA LYS A 41 9.84 -25.32 19.73
C LYS A 41 11.32 -25.77 19.81
N MET A 42 12.19 -24.97 20.42
CA MET A 42 13.60 -25.34 20.61
C MET A 42 13.77 -26.58 21.51
N ARG A 43 12.95 -26.76 22.56
CA ARG A 43 12.94 -27.99 23.37
C ARG A 43 12.55 -29.21 22.54
N THR A 44 11.56 -29.08 21.67
CA THR A 44 11.08 -30.20 20.83
C THR A 44 12.08 -30.56 19.73
N GLU A 45 12.76 -29.58 19.15
CA GLU A 45 13.87 -29.80 18.20
C GLU A 45 15.04 -30.52 18.89
N ALA A 46 15.41 -30.08 20.10
CA ALA A 46 16.46 -30.72 20.91
C ALA A 46 16.10 -32.14 21.38
N GLN A 47 14.82 -32.44 21.64
CA GLN A 47 14.38 -33.80 21.98
C GLN A 47 14.27 -34.70 20.74
N SER A 48 13.84 -34.16 19.59
CA SER A 48 13.71 -34.93 18.34
C SER A 48 15.04 -35.45 17.76
N SER A 49 16.17 -34.90 18.22
CA SER A 49 17.52 -35.26 17.79
C SER A 49 18.18 -36.35 18.63
N GLY A 50 17.51 -36.88 19.67
CA GLY A 50 18.00 -37.98 20.49
C GLY A 50 16.92 -39.00 20.86
N THR A 51 17.22 -40.29 20.69
CA THR A 51 16.39 -41.46 21.05
C THR A 51 15.01 -41.58 20.39
N GLY A 52 14.87 -42.56 19.48
CA GLY A 52 13.58 -42.94 18.89
C GLY A 52 12.72 -43.78 19.84
N GLY A 53 11.43 -43.43 19.93
CA GLY A 53 10.42 -44.12 20.75
C GLY A 53 9.13 -43.31 20.83
N ASP A 54 9.16 -42.19 21.56
CA ASP A 54 7.95 -41.47 22.01
C ASP A 54 7.59 -40.21 21.20
N ALA A 55 8.22 -40.04 20.02
CA ALA A 55 8.02 -38.89 19.13
C ALA A 55 6.55 -38.47 18.87
N PRO A 56 5.57 -39.38 18.60
CA PRO A 56 4.21 -38.95 18.26
C PRO A 56 3.47 -38.26 19.42
N MET A 57 3.74 -38.60 20.68
CA MET A 57 3.06 -37.98 21.82
C MET A 57 3.48 -36.51 22.00
N VAL A 58 4.78 -36.23 21.84
CA VAL A 58 5.32 -34.86 21.93
C VAL A 58 4.81 -34.00 20.78
N THR A 59 4.83 -34.51 19.54
CA THR A 59 4.31 -33.79 18.37
C THR A 59 2.83 -33.41 18.54
N ASN A 60 1.98 -34.35 18.98
CA ASN A 60 0.56 -34.10 19.21
C ASN A 60 0.33 -33.03 20.31
N MET A 61 1.16 -33.02 21.36
CA MET A 61 1.07 -32.00 22.42
C MET A 61 1.45 -30.60 21.91
N VAL A 62 2.50 -30.49 21.07
CA VAL A 62 2.90 -29.24 20.44
C VAL A 62 1.84 -28.73 19.47
N GLU A 63 1.27 -29.61 18.65
CA GLU A 63 0.20 -29.26 17.71
C GLU A 63 -1.05 -28.76 18.45
N ALA A 64 -1.46 -29.42 19.55
CA ALA A 64 -2.55 -28.96 20.39
C ALA A 64 -2.28 -27.57 21.03
N GLN A 65 -1.03 -27.30 21.45
CA GLN A 65 -0.64 -25.98 21.97
C GLN A 65 -0.63 -24.90 20.88
N LEU A 66 -0.12 -25.21 19.67
CA LEU A 66 -0.18 -24.32 18.50
C LEU A 66 -1.63 -24.02 18.10
N GLN A 67 -2.51 -25.01 18.11
CA GLN A 67 -3.93 -24.84 17.81
C GLN A 67 -4.61 -23.95 18.86
N LYS A 68 -4.35 -24.18 20.16
CA LYS A 68 -4.85 -23.33 21.25
C LYS A 68 -4.36 -21.88 21.11
N PHE A 69 -3.09 -21.68 20.79
CA PHE A 69 -2.52 -20.36 20.53
C PHE A 69 -3.15 -19.66 19.32
N SER A 70 -3.38 -20.38 18.21
CA SER A 70 -4.08 -19.88 17.02
C SER A 70 -5.53 -19.47 17.31
N ILE A 71 -6.22 -20.18 18.21
CA ILE A 71 -7.58 -19.81 18.66
C ILE A 71 -7.53 -18.54 19.51
N GLU A 72 -6.60 -18.45 20.46
CA GLU A 72 -6.47 -17.28 21.34
C GLU A 72 -6.04 -16.02 20.55
N GLN A 73 -5.11 -16.12 19.60
CA GLN A 73 -4.77 -15.01 18.71
C GLN A 73 -5.98 -14.51 17.90
N ARG A 74 -6.78 -15.43 17.35
CA ARG A 74 -8.02 -15.06 16.64
C ARG A 74 -9.04 -14.38 17.56
N ARG A 75 -9.17 -14.85 18.81
CA ARG A 75 -10.02 -14.22 19.84
C ARG A 75 -9.53 -12.80 20.18
N VAL A 76 -8.24 -12.61 20.43
CA VAL A 76 -7.66 -11.29 20.75
C VAL A 76 -7.81 -10.31 19.59
N LEU A 77 -7.55 -10.75 18.35
CA LEU A 77 -7.76 -9.93 17.15
C LEU A 77 -9.23 -9.60 16.91
N GLY A 78 -10.16 -10.53 17.20
CA GLY A 78 -11.60 -10.28 17.18
C GLY A 78 -12.00 -9.18 18.16
N ASN A 79 -11.61 -9.33 19.44
CA ASN A 79 -11.89 -8.35 20.49
C ASN A 79 -11.32 -6.96 20.16
N LEU A 80 -10.08 -6.89 19.65
CA LEU A 80 -9.46 -5.62 19.23
C LEU A 80 -10.20 -4.96 18.06
N ARG A 81 -10.69 -5.75 17.10
CA ARG A 81 -11.50 -5.25 15.98
C ARG A 81 -12.86 -4.73 16.46
N GLU A 82 -13.51 -5.41 17.39
CA GLU A 82 -14.77 -4.97 18.00
C GLU A 82 -14.58 -3.68 18.81
N GLU A 83 -13.53 -3.60 19.64
CA GLU A 83 -13.21 -2.40 20.42
C GLU A 83 -12.87 -1.19 19.52
N LEU A 84 -12.09 -1.39 18.46
CA LEU A 84 -11.81 -0.35 17.46
C LEU A 84 -13.09 0.10 16.73
N GLN A 85 -13.99 -0.84 16.41
CA GLN A 85 -15.27 -0.52 15.79
C GLN A 85 -16.18 0.29 16.73
N GLN A 86 -16.22 -0.06 18.03
CA GLN A 86 -16.96 0.68 19.05
C GLN A 86 -16.40 2.10 19.23
N GLN A 87 -15.07 2.24 19.31
CA GLN A 87 -14.41 3.55 19.41
C GLN A 87 -14.71 4.43 18.18
N ASN A 88 -14.65 3.87 16.97
CA ASN A 88 -15.01 4.59 15.75
C ASN A 88 -16.49 5.02 15.74
N GLN A 89 -17.41 4.18 16.21
CA GLN A 89 -18.84 4.53 16.32
C GLN A 89 -19.08 5.64 17.35
N ALA A 90 -18.40 5.60 18.50
CA ALA A 90 -18.46 6.65 19.51
C ALA A 90 -17.94 7.98 18.96
N LEU A 91 -16.77 7.98 18.32
CA LEU A 91 -16.18 9.16 17.70
C LEU A 91 -17.08 9.77 16.61
N ILE A 92 -17.70 8.94 15.75
CA ILE A 92 -18.68 9.41 14.75
C ILE A 92 -19.89 10.06 15.44
N GLY A 93 -20.37 9.49 16.55
CA GLY A 93 -21.44 10.06 17.37
C GLY A 93 -21.10 11.43 17.93
N ASP A 94 -19.89 11.59 18.49
CA ASP A 94 -19.45 12.87 19.08
C ASP A 94 -19.18 13.94 18.02
N ILE A 95 -18.60 13.58 16.86
CA ILE A 95 -18.49 14.48 15.70
C ILE A 95 -19.89 14.93 15.22
N SER A 96 -20.86 14.02 15.18
CA SER A 96 -22.24 14.34 14.76
C SER A 96 -22.91 15.35 15.71
N ARG A 97 -22.77 15.16 17.02
CA ARG A 97 -23.26 16.09 18.06
C ARG A 97 -22.60 17.47 17.96
N LEU A 98 -21.29 17.49 17.72
CA LEU A 98 -20.54 18.73 17.57
C LEU A 98 -20.99 19.52 16.32
N LEU A 99 -21.20 18.84 15.19
CA LEU A 99 -21.75 19.46 13.97
C LEU A 99 -23.20 19.96 14.16
N GLU A 100 -24.04 19.24 14.90
CA GLU A 100 -25.39 19.69 15.26
C GLU A 100 -25.36 20.94 16.15
N GLY A 101 -24.44 20.99 17.12
CA GLY A 101 -24.17 22.17 17.95
C GLY A 101 -23.72 23.38 17.13
N PHE A 102 -22.81 23.20 16.17
CA PHE A 102 -22.39 24.25 15.23
C PHE A 102 -23.55 24.73 14.35
N ALA A 103 -24.35 23.82 13.79
CA ALA A 103 -25.52 24.18 12.98
C ALA A 103 -26.55 25.00 13.78
N SER A 104 -26.80 24.63 15.04
CA SER A 104 -27.67 25.37 15.96
C SER A 104 -27.12 26.75 16.34
N MET A 105 -25.79 26.89 16.48
CA MET A 105 -25.14 28.17 16.74
C MET A 105 -25.23 29.10 15.52
N VAL A 106 -24.84 28.62 14.33
CA VAL A 106 -24.92 29.38 13.08
C VAL A 106 -26.37 29.77 12.76
N GLY A 107 -27.33 28.87 12.98
CA GLY A 107 -28.75 29.15 12.79
C GLY A 107 -29.29 30.27 13.69
N ARG A 108 -28.77 30.42 14.91
CA ARG A 108 -29.11 31.55 15.80
C ARG A 108 -28.51 32.86 15.30
N VAL A 109 -27.21 32.89 15.01
CA VAL A 109 -26.54 34.10 14.48
C VAL A 109 -27.22 34.59 13.19
N VAL A 110 -27.48 33.70 12.23
CA VAL A 110 -28.17 34.06 10.98
C VAL A 110 -29.59 34.57 11.23
N LYS A 111 -30.30 34.03 12.23
CA LYS A 111 -31.63 34.52 12.62
C LYS A 111 -31.56 35.91 13.23
N GLU A 112 -30.64 36.13 14.18
CA GLU A 112 -30.44 37.41 14.87
C GLU A 112 -30.07 38.53 13.89
N GLU A 113 -29.10 38.30 13.01
CA GLU A 113 -28.72 39.23 11.93
C GLU A 113 -29.88 39.54 10.98
N LEU A 114 -30.72 38.54 10.65
CA LEU A 114 -31.90 38.74 9.81
C LEU A 114 -32.97 39.57 10.52
N GLU A 115 -33.21 39.36 11.81
CA GLU A 115 -34.14 40.16 12.62
C GLU A 115 -33.66 41.62 12.73
N VAL A 116 -32.34 41.86 12.87
CA VAL A 116 -31.75 43.21 12.81
C VAL A 116 -31.98 43.85 11.44
N ALA A 117 -31.67 43.17 10.35
CA ALA A 117 -31.85 43.69 8.99
C ALA A 117 -33.32 44.02 8.66
N VAL A 118 -34.26 43.16 9.06
CA VAL A 118 -35.71 43.38 8.89
C VAL A 118 -36.19 44.57 9.73
N SER A 119 -35.67 44.73 10.96
CA SER A 119 -35.99 45.87 11.82
C SER A 119 -35.50 47.20 11.23
N GLN A 120 -34.27 47.23 10.70
CA GLN A 120 -33.72 48.40 10.01
C GLN A 120 -34.58 48.81 8.81
N LEU A 121 -34.93 47.85 7.94
CA LEU A 121 -35.80 48.09 6.78
C LEU A 121 -37.19 48.61 7.19
N SER A 122 -37.76 48.07 8.27
CA SER A 122 -39.07 48.49 8.80
C SER A 122 -39.04 49.93 9.35
N SER A 123 -37.93 50.32 9.99
CA SER A 123 -37.74 51.69 10.52
C SER A 123 -37.49 52.76 9.46
N SER A 124 -37.09 52.35 8.24
CA SER A 124 -36.72 53.24 7.13
C SER A 124 -37.93 53.92 6.44
N HIS A 125 -39.17 53.55 6.77
CA HIS A 125 -40.35 54.01 6.05
C HIS A 125 -41.13 55.15 6.74
N VAL A 126 -40.51 56.34 6.80
CA VAL A 126 -41.25 57.61 6.80
C VAL A 126 -40.62 58.56 5.78
N PRO A 127 -41.20 58.71 4.58
CA PRO A 127 -40.72 59.70 3.62
C PRO A 127 -41.12 61.11 4.07
N GLN A 128 -40.32 61.73 4.95
CA GLN A 128 -40.41 63.17 5.18
C GLN A 128 -40.02 63.91 3.90
N LYS A 129 -41.04 64.51 3.28
CA LYS A 129 -40.98 65.35 2.08
C LYS A 129 -39.82 66.36 2.20
N PRO A 130 -38.76 66.29 1.37
CA PRO A 130 -37.59 67.13 1.54
C PRO A 130 -37.95 68.59 1.26
N LYS A 131 -37.94 69.41 2.32
CA LYS A 131 -38.05 70.86 2.20
C LYS A 131 -36.68 71.39 1.81
N ILE A 132 -36.49 71.65 0.52
CA ILE A 132 -35.25 72.24 0.00
C ILE A 132 -35.03 73.57 0.71
N THR A 133 -33.90 73.70 1.40
CA THR A 133 -33.42 74.98 1.94
C THR A 133 -31.91 74.95 1.81
N GLU A 134 -31.40 75.78 0.90
CA GLU A 134 -29.96 75.92 0.70
C GLU A 134 -29.31 76.49 1.97
N GLN A 135 -28.40 75.74 2.57
CA GLN A 135 -27.52 76.28 3.61
C GLN A 135 -26.07 75.95 3.28
N LYS A 136 -25.34 76.96 2.79
CA LYS A 136 -23.89 76.94 2.69
C LYS A 136 -23.30 76.72 4.08
N SER A 137 -22.68 75.56 4.31
CA SER A 137 -21.90 75.30 5.52
C SER A 137 -20.44 75.05 5.14
N THR A 138 -19.62 76.07 5.33
CA THR A 138 -18.16 75.96 5.32
C THR A 138 -17.73 75.19 6.56
N ARG A 139 -17.21 73.97 6.42
CA ARG A 139 -16.66 73.20 7.54
C ARG A 139 -15.16 72.99 7.41
N THR A 140 -14.44 73.72 8.26
CA THR A 140 -13.00 73.69 8.45
C THR A 140 -12.52 72.29 8.85
N TRP A 141 -11.42 71.82 8.27
CA TRP A 141 -10.76 70.59 8.70
C TRP A 141 -9.89 70.87 9.94
N SER A 142 -10.31 70.38 11.10
CA SER A 142 -9.48 70.40 12.31
C SER A 142 -8.49 69.23 12.30
N LYS A 143 -7.22 69.58 12.27
CA LYS A 143 -6.04 68.72 12.40
C LYS A 143 -6.10 67.92 13.72
N VAL A 144 -6.10 66.59 13.65
CA VAL A 144 -5.93 65.69 14.81
C VAL A 144 -4.60 64.96 14.69
N HIS A 145 -3.97 64.70 15.83
CA HIS A 145 -2.57 64.31 15.91
C HIS A 145 -2.26 62.91 15.39
N GLN A 146 -1.17 62.88 14.64
CA GLN A 146 -0.23 61.79 14.46
C GLN A 146 0.20 61.16 15.79
N GLU A 147 0.07 59.84 15.91
CA GLU A 147 0.92 59.01 16.78
C GLU A 147 1.30 57.74 16.04
N GLU A 148 2.58 57.39 16.08
CA GLU A 148 3.15 56.28 15.32
C GLU A 148 3.03 54.96 16.08
N SER A 149 2.73 53.88 15.38
CA SER A 149 3.22 52.54 15.75
C SER A 149 3.29 51.67 14.50
N ALA A 150 4.52 51.36 14.09
CA ALA A 150 4.79 50.58 12.89
C ALA A 150 4.47 49.10 13.11
N SER A 151 3.90 48.44 12.08
CA SER A 151 4.19 47.03 11.77
C SER A 151 3.76 46.66 10.34
N GLN A 152 4.79 46.42 9.52
CA GLN A 152 4.88 45.48 8.40
C GLN A 152 3.82 45.46 7.28
N GLU A 153 4.32 45.76 6.08
CA GLU A 153 3.67 45.55 4.79
C GLU A 153 3.39 44.07 4.52
N LEU A 154 2.18 43.76 4.03
CA LEU A 154 1.98 42.73 3.01
C LEU A 154 0.94 43.20 2.00
N SER A 155 1.37 43.33 0.75
CA SER A 155 0.54 43.81 -0.35
C SER A 155 -0.48 42.76 -0.78
N SER A 156 -1.75 43.17 -0.83
CA SER A 156 -2.84 42.38 -1.41
C SER A 156 -3.51 43.19 -2.51
N THR A 157 -3.28 42.79 -3.76
CA THR A 157 -3.84 43.45 -4.94
C THR A 157 -5.25 42.92 -5.21
N GLU A 158 -6.28 43.62 -4.75
CA GLU A 158 -7.67 43.28 -5.10
C GLU A 158 -8.09 43.88 -6.45
N GLY A 159 -8.67 43.05 -7.31
CA GLY A 159 -9.24 43.43 -8.60
C GLY A 159 -10.74 43.15 -8.68
N GLU A 160 -11.53 44.23 -8.80
CA GLU A 160 -12.92 44.26 -9.29
C GLU A 160 -12.94 44.00 -10.82
N ILE A 161 -13.95 43.48 -11.54
CA ILE A 161 -15.33 42.98 -11.35
C ILE A 161 -15.57 41.90 -12.45
N PRO A 162 -16.79 41.38 -12.78
CA PRO A 162 -18.06 41.17 -12.05
C PRO A 162 -18.68 39.76 -12.23
N LEU A 163 -19.61 39.40 -11.32
CA LEU A 163 -20.54 38.28 -11.53
C LEU A 163 -21.86 38.73 -12.18
N LYS A 164 -22.23 38.12 -13.32
CA LYS A 164 -23.59 38.11 -13.88
C LYS A 164 -23.93 36.69 -14.34
N GLY A 165 -25.11 36.19 -13.95
CA GLY A 165 -25.54 34.85 -14.39
C GLY A 165 -26.66 34.22 -13.55
N GLN A 166 -27.82 34.87 -13.44
CA GLN A 166 -29.01 34.22 -12.88
C GLN A 166 -29.48 33.09 -13.84
N SER A 167 -29.74 31.90 -13.31
CA SER A 167 -30.55 30.90 -13.99
C SER A 167 -31.47 30.17 -13.01
N LYS A 168 -32.77 30.22 -13.27
CA LYS A 168 -33.82 29.64 -12.43
C LYS A 168 -34.00 28.16 -12.78
N LYS A 169 -33.84 27.25 -11.81
CA LYS A 169 -34.54 25.95 -11.83
C LYS A 169 -35.07 25.60 -10.44
N SER A 170 -36.39 25.65 -10.30
CA SER A 170 -37.09 25.09 -9.14
C SER A 170 -37.15 23.57 -9.26
N GLY A 171 -36.50 22.87 -8.32
CA GLY A 171 -36.63 21.43 -8.12
C GLY A 171 -37.30 21.18 -6.77
N LYS A 172 -38.42 20.45 -6.76
CA LYS A 172 -39.22 20.21 -5.55
C LYS A 172 -38.42 19.47 -4.48
N MET A 173 -38.46 19.97 -3.24
CA MET A 173 -38.22 19.11 -2.07
C MET A 173 -39.38 18.13 -1.94
N GLN A 174 -39.08 16.86 -1.69
CA GLN A 174 -40.05 15.89 -1.18
C GLN A 174 -39.39 15.14 -0.01
N THR A 175 -40.05 15.18 1.14
CA THR A 175 -39.46 14.80 2.43
C THR A 175 -39.92 13.42 2.88
N GLN A 176 -39.06 12.76 3.67
CA GLN A 176 -39.35 11.67 4.62
C GLN A 176 -39.42 10.20 4.16
N LYS A 177 -38.69 9.39 4.96
CA LYS A 177 -39.00 8.04 5.47
C LYS A 177 -39.09 6.85 4.49
N ALA A 178 -38.04 6.03 4.53
CA ALA A 178 -38.17 4.62 4.88
C ALA A 178 -36.88 4.12 5.57
N LEU A 179 -36.98 3.73 6.84
CA LEU A 179 -35.94 3.00 7.57
C LEU A 179 -36.54 1.68 8.06
N ALA A 180 -35.70 0.64 8.15
CA ALA A 180 -35.99 -0.67 8.74
C ALA A 180 -37.11 -1.54 8.10
N LYS A 181 -36.69 -2.53 7.30
CA LYS A 181 -37.20 -3.93 7.32
C LYS A 181 -36.47 -4.83 6.30
N GLN A 182 -35.27 -5.32 6.64
CA GLN A 182 -34.71 -6.53 6.02
C GLN A 182 -33.67 -7.25 6.91
N GLN A 183 -34.07 -7.61 8.12
CA GLN A 183 -33.41 -8.65 8.92
C GLN A 183 -34.47 -9.66 9.38
N GLN A 184 -34.72 -10.68 8.56
CA GLN A 184 -35.39 -11.92 8.96
C GLN A 184 -35.20 -12.98 7.86
N GLY A 185 -34.80 -14.19 8.27
CA GLY A 185 -34.81 -15.39 7.42
C GLY A 185 -33.63 -15.58 6.47
N ASN A 186 -32.64 -16.37 6.90
CA ASN A 186 -32.15 -17.55 6.14
C ASN A 186 -31.03 -18.29 6.89
N SER A 187 -31.35 -18.84 8.06
CA SER A 187 -30.56 -19.88 8.72
C SER A 187 -30.88 -21.25 8.10
N ALA A 188 -30.36 -21.50 6.90
CA ALA A 188 -30.48 -22.80 6.25
C ALA A 188 -29.49 -23.80 6.87
N SER A 189 -30.05 -24.80 7.58
CA SER A 189 -29.29 -25.93 8.12
C SER A 189 -28.68 -26.77 7.00
N ILE A 190 -27.35 -26.76 6.85
CA ILE A 190 -26.64 -27.70 5.98
C ILE A 190 -26.34 -28.96 6.78
N LYS A 191 -27.08 -30.01 6.42
CA LYS A 191 -27.02 -31.35 6.97
C LYS A 191 -25.66 -31.99 6.63
N SER A 192 -24.90 -32.39 7.65
CA SER A 192 -23.70 -33.21 7.45
C SER A 192 -24.06 -34.57 6.85
N GLN A 193 -23.38 -34.96 5.78
CA GLN A 193 -23.41 -36.34 5.26
C GLN A 193 -22.10 -37.07 5.59
N PRO A 194 -22.17 -38.39 5.87
CA PRO A 194 -21.04 -39.15 6.38
C PRO A 194 -20.04 -39.55 5.30
N ILE A 195 -18.78 -39.67 5.72
CA ILE A 195 -17.68 -40.22 4.92
C ILE A 195 -17.88 -41.74 4.78
N THR A 196 -18.13 -42.24 3.58
CA THR A 196 -18.03 -43.67 3.28
C THR A 196 -16.67 -44.00 2.68
N SER A 197 -15.83 -44.65 3.46
CA SER A 197 -14.60 -45.29 2.99
C SER A 197 -14.93 -46.52 2.14
N SER A 198 -14.21 -46.71 1.04
CA SER A 198 -14.27 -47.93 0.22
C SER A 198 -12.88 -48.34 -0.20
N ALA A 199 -12.31 -49.30 0.52
CA ALA A 199 -11.17 -50.08 0.08
C ALA A 199 -11.66 -51.46 -0.37
N ASN A 200 -11.38 -51.87 -1.61
CA ASN A 200 -10.72 -53.18 -1.85
C ASN A 200 -10.38 -53.54 -3.31
N LYS A 201 -9.26 -54.25 -3.42
CA LYS A 201 -8.97 -55.44 -4.28
C LYS A 201 -8.83 -55.35 -5.81
N GLN A 202 -7.57 -55.60 -6.19
CA GLN A 202 -7.12 -56.75 -7.03
C GLN A 202 -7.62 -56.89 -8.48
N GLY A 203 -6.83 -56.34 -9.41
CA GLY A 203 -5.80 -57.12 -10.12
C GLY A 203 -6.17 -57.94 -11.37
N LYS A 204 -5.25 -57.95 -12.35
CA LYS A 204 -4.84 -59.14 -13.14
C LYS A 204 -3.53 -58.90 -13.90
N LYS A 205 -2.77 -59.98 -14.10
CA LYS A 205 -1.52 -60.04 -14.88
C LYS A 205 -1.80 -60.25 -16.37
N ALA A 206 -0.92 -59.77 -17.25
CA ALA A 206 -0.54 -60.46 -18.50
C ALA A 206 0.75 -59.88 -19.13
N THR A 207 1.84 -60.63 -19.04
CA THR A 207 2.94 -60.74 -20.04
C THR A 207 2.76 -62.10 -20.75
N PRO A 208 3.47 -62.50 -21.84
CA PRO A 208 4.78 -62.06 -22.37
C PRO A 208 4.69 -61.57 -23.86
N ASN A 209 5.73 -61.31 -24.67
CA ASN A 209 6.94 -62.09 -24.96
C ASN A 209 7.98 -61.28 -25.79
N GLN A 210 9.29 -61.60 -25.61
CA GLN A 210 10.35 -61.89 -26.62
C GLN A 210 10.48 -61.07 -27.95
N GLN A 211 11.65 -60.86 -28.59
CA GLN A 211 13.00 -61.46 -28.48
C GLN A 211 14.06 -60.64 -29.28
N HIS A 212 15.37 -60.81 -28.95
CA HIS A 212 16.59 -60.57 -29.76
C HIS A 212 16.85 -59.17 -30.39
N GLY A 213 18.11 -58.74 -30.65
CA GLY A 213 19.39 -59.47 -30.62
C GLY A 213 20.65 -58.59 -30.48
N THR A 214 21.80 -59.16 -30.87
CA THR A 214 23.17 -58.84 -30.43
C THR A 214 24.08 -58.16 -31.46
N SER A 215 24.96 -57.24 -31.03
CA SER A 215 26.41 -57.13 -31.37
C SER A 215 26.99 -55.87 -30.68
N GLU A 216 28.09 -55.85 -29.90
CA GLU A 216 29.51 -56.26 -30.04
C GLU A 216 30.45 -55.22 -30.71
N SER A 217 31.62 -54.99 -30.07
CA SER A 217 32.80 -54.22 -30.56
C SER A 217 32.65 -52.66 -30.63
N ALA A 218 33.65 -51.81 -30.36
CA ALA A 218 35.11 -52.03 -30.20
C ALA A 218 35.81 -51.04 -29.22
N LYS A 219 37.08 -51.35 -28.92
CA LYS A 219 38.16 -50.58 -28.25
C LYS A 219 38.25 -49.11 -28.78
N SER A 220 38.76 -48.10 -28.05
CA SER A 220 40.11 -47.97 -27.45
C SER A 220 40.19 -46.72 -26.54
N GLN A 221 40.68 -46.82 -25.29
CA GLN A 221 42.04 -46.49 -24.77
C GLN A 221 42.41 -44.98 -24.60
N PRO A 222 43.31 -44.63 -23.64
CA PRO A 222 43.23 -43.34 -22.93
C PRO A 222 44.42 -42.37 -23.15
N ILE A 223 44.22 -41.09 -22.83
CA ILE A 223 45.30 -40.09 -22.75
C ILE A 223 45.54 -39.69 -21.28
N LYS A 224 46.80 -39.77 -20.83
CA LYS A 224 47.32 -39.28 -19.54
C LYS A 224 48.45 -38.27 -19.82
N LYS A 225 48.82 -37.52 -18.75
CA LYS A 225 50.00 -36.62 -18.62
C LYS A 225 49.79 -35.22 -19.25
N SER A 226 50.36 -34.13 -18.72
CA SER A 226 51.20 -33.95 -17.51
C SER A 226 51.19 -32.49 -17.02
N VAL A 227 51.56 -32.29 -15.75
CA VAL A 227 51.84 -30.99 -15.13
C VAL A 227 53.25 -30.52 -15.49
N SER A 228 53.42 -29.22 -15.79
CA SER A 228 54.71 -28.51 -15.66
C SER A 228 54.46 -27.06 -15.21
N LYS A 229 55.14 -26.65 -14.12
CA LYS A 229 55.28 -25.24 -13.74
C LYS A 229 56.43 -24.63 -14.52
N GLN A 230 56.35 -23.35 -14.89
CA GLN A 230 57.56 -22.55 -15.08
C GLN A 230 57.34 -21.10 -14.64
N GLN A 231 58.14 -20.66 -13.67
CA GLN A 231 58.29 -19.26 -13.30
C GLN A 231 59.26 -18.59 -14.27
N VAL A 232 58.91 -17.41 -14.78
CA VAL A 232 59.89 -16.44 -15.30
C VAL A 232 59.55 -15.06 -14.74
N ARG A 233 60.57 -14.35 -14.31
CA ARG A 233 60.52 -13.05 -13.62
C ARG A 233 61.37 -12.07 -14.43
N ASN A 234 60.77 -10.97 -14.91
CA ASN A 234 61.34 -9.75 -15.51
C ASN A 234 60.11 -8.88 -15.92
N GLY A 235 60.07 -7.53 -15.88
CA GLY A 235 61.02 -6.54 -15.36
C GLY A 235 60.82 -5.14 -15.97
N LEU A 236 59.85 -4.33 -15.46
CA LEU A 236 59.59 -2.90 -15.79
C LEU A 236 59.19 -2.60 -17.28
N PRO A 237 58.60 -1.42 -17.63
CA PRO A 237 58.34 -0.26 -16.80
C PRO A 237 56.88 0.25 -16.71
N THR A 238 56.71 1.24 -15.83
CA THR A 238 55.49 1.98 -15.53
C THR A 238 54.93 2.77 -16.72
N SER A 239 53.64 2.62 -16.98
CA SER A 239 52.83 3.55 -17.76
C SER A 239 51.55 3.84 -16.99
N GLU A 240 51.19 5.11 -16.85
CA GLU A 240 50.05 5.55 -16.05
C GLU A 240 48.73 5.27 -16.79
N VAL A 241 47.83 4.49 -16.17
CA VAL A 241 46.46 4.28 -16.65
C VAL A 241 45.49 4.62 -15.51
N PRO A 242 44.38 5.37 -15.77
CA PRO A 242 43.53 5.88 -14.70
C PRO A 242 42.87 4.80 -13.85
N LYS A 243 42.67 5.10 -12.56
CA LYS A 243 42.06 4.21 -11.57
C LYS A 243 40.68 3.74 -12.02
N LEU A 244 40.59 2.47 -12.42
CA LEU A 244 39.34 1.73 -12.54
C LEU A 244 38.71 1.63 -11.14
N PHE A 245 37.54 2.21 -10.93
CA PHE A 245 36.81 2.10 -9.66
C PHE A 245 36.35 0.66 -9.44
N THR A 246 37.07 -0.08 -8.58
CA THR A 246 36.57 -1.32 -8.00
C THR A 246 35.42 -0.99 -7.05
N LEU A 247 34.17 -1.18 -7.50
CA LEU A 247 33.00 -1.17 -6.61
C LEU A 247 33.08 -2.36 -5.65
N GLY A 248 33.76 -2.14 -4.53
CA GLY A 248 33.97 -3.09 -3.44
C GLY A 248 33.06 -2.86 -2.24
N ASP A 249 31.94 -2.14 -2.40
CA ASP A 249 31.01 -1.88 -1.30
C ASP A 249 30.14 -3.09 -1.01
N SER A 250 30.56 -3.84 0.01
CA SER A 250 29.77 -4.87 0.67
C SER A 250 28.62 -4.19 1.43
N ILE A 251 27.53 -3.88 0.71
CA ILE A 251 26.32 -3.32 1.32
C ILE A 251 25.64 -4.41 2.16
N ARG A 252 26.03 -4.49 3.43
CA ARG A 252 25.23 -5.10 4.50
C ARG A 252 24.00 -4.23 4.77
N ASN A 253 23.01 -4.32 3.87
CA ASN A 253 21.66 -3.90 4.21
C ASN A 253 21.11 -4.91 5.22
N GLU A 254 21.29 -4.65 6.51
CA GLU A 254 20.37 -5.17 7.53
C GLU A 254 19.04 -4.43 7.41
N ASP A 255 18.34 -4.70 6.31
CA ASP A 255 16.94 -4.35 6.14
C ASP A 255 16.17 -5.25 7.12
N VAL A 256 15.98 -4.77 8.35
CA VAL A 256 15.07 -5.37 9.35
C VAL A 256 13.62 -5.07 8.95
N MET A 257 13.30 -5.41 7.70
CA MET A 257 11.94 -5.55 7.22
C MET A 257 11.43 -6.86 7.82
N SER A 258 10.61 -6.73 8.87
CA SER A 258 9.78 -7.84 9.36
C SER A 258 9.18 -8.57 8.16
N SER A 259 9.34 -9.89 8.11
CA SER A 259 9.01 -10.71 6.94
C SER A 259 7.49 -10.90 6.79
N SER A 260 6.78 -9.79 6.61
CA SER A 260 5.35 -9.75 6.36
C SER A 260 5.07 -10.36 4.99
N VAL A 261 4.38 -11.49 5.00
CA VAL A 261 3.87 -12.13 3.80
C VAL A 261 2.72 -11.27 3.28
N HIS A 262 2.96 -10.54 2.19
CA HIS A 262 1.91 -9.77 1.53
C HIS A 262 1.27 -10.62 0.44
N PHE A 263 -0.05 -10.80 0.47
CA PHE A 263 -0.79 -11.39 -0.65
C PHE A 263 -1.22 -10.29 -1.61
N PHE A 264 -1.26 -10.60 -2.91
CA PHE A 264 -1.83 -9.69 -3.90
C PHE A 264 -3.34 -9.55 -3.63
N PRO A 265 -3.93 -8.34 -3.63
CA PRO A 265 -5.36 -8.19 -3.36
C PRO A 265 -6.21 -8.81 -4.48
N GLU A 266 -7.26 -9.55 -4.14
CA GLU A 266 -8.24 -10.08 -5.10
C GLU A 266 -9.06 -8.96 -5.74
N ASP A 267 -9.70 -8.15 -4.91
CA ASP A 267 -10.70 -7.15 -5.33
C ASP A 267 -10.09 -5.81 -5.79
N GLY A 268 -8.76 -5.72 -5.94
CA GLY A 268 -8.16 -4.41 -6.18
C GLY A 268 -6.67 -4.37 -6.52
N PRO A 269 -6.16 -3.18 -6.88
CA PRO A 269 -4.75 -2.99 -7.19
C PRO A 269 -3.88 -2.99 -5.93
N ALA A 270 -2.70 -3.60 -6.04
CA ALA A 270 -1.61 -3.31 -5.12
C ALA A 270 -1.16 -1.84 -5.29
N ASN A 271 -0.84 -1.16 -4.18
CA ASN A 271 -0.30 0.20 -4.22
C ASN A 271 1.21 0.21 -4.03
N MET A 272 1.91 0.99 -4.84
CA MET A 272 3.31 1.34 -4.66
C MET A 272 3.41 2.86 -4.47
N LEU A 273 3.81 3.29 -3.27
CA LEU A 273 4.02 4.67 -2.90
C LEU A 273 5.54 4.93 -2.79
N ILE A 274 6.05 5.88 -3.57
CA ILE A 274 7.48 6.22 -3.61
C ILE A 274 7.64 7.64 -3.12
N PHE A 275 8.32 7.82 -1.99
CA PHE A 275 8.65 9.12 -1.41
C PHE A 275 9.95 9.69 -2.01
N ASP A 276 10.15 11.01 -1.88
CA ASP A 276 11.33 11.73 -2.37
C ASP A 276 11.69 11.39 -3.83
N ILE A 277 10.70 11.42 -4.72
CA ILE A 277 10.86 10.96 -6.11
C ILE A 277 11.95 11.72 -6.88
N GLN A 278 12.23 12.97 -6.50
CA GLN A 278 13.37 13.72 -7.03
C GLN A 278 14.72 13.12 -6.61
N ARG A 279 14.87 12.65 -5.35
CA ARG A 279 16.09 11.98 -4.86
C ARG A 279 16.25 10.61 -5.48
N VAL A 280 15.15 9.86 -5.67
CA VAL A 280 15.14 8.60 -6.42
C VAL A 280 15.59 8.84 -7.86
N ALA A 281 15.09 9.89 -8.51
CA ALA A 281 15.46 10.24 -9.88
C ALA A 281 16.91 10.76 -10.03
N GLN A 282 17.45 11.44 -9.02
CA GLN A 282 18.85 11.90 -9.01
C GLN A 282 19.84 10.76 -8.74
N SER A 283 19.49 9.82 -7.85
CA SER A 283 20.37 8.72 -7.45
C SER A 283 20.34 7.52 -8.39
N GLY A 284 19.32 7.41 -9.25
CA GLY A 284 19.07 6.20 -10.05
C GLY A 284 18.72 4.95 -9.22
N LYS A 285 18.52 5.09 -7.90
CA LYS A 285 18.29 3.95 -7.00
C LYS A 285 16.97 3.26 -7.33
N VAL A 286 17.02 1.94 -7.46
CA VAL A 286 15.82 1.12 -7.70
C VAL A 286 14.91 1.13 -6.46
N SER A 287 13.75 1.74 -6.61
CA SER A 287 12.62 1.63 -5.67
C SER A 287 11.88 0.33 -5.95
N LYS A 288 11.48 -0.39 -4.90
CA LYS A 288 10.83 -1.70 -4.98
C LYS A 288 9.52 -1.68 -4.21
N SER A 289 8.48 -2.34 -4.73
CA SER A 289 7.27 -2.64 -3.97
C SER A 289 7.56 -3.70 -2.89
N PRO A 290 6.63 -3.92 -1.94
CA PRO A 290 6.57 -5.18 -1.24
C PRO A 290 6.53 -6.37 -2.21
N VAL A 291 6.94 -7.55 -1.75
CA VAL A 291 6.85 -8.78 -2.52
C VAL A 291 5.48 -9.40 -2.26
N TYR A 292 4.66 -9.49 -3.31
CA TYR A 292 3.29 -10.00 -3.23
C TYR A 292 3.20 -11.43 -3.73
N TYR A 293 2.51 -12.31 -3.00
CA TYR A 293 2.17 -13.65 -3.48
C TYR A 293 0.90 -13.57 -4.34
N LEU A 294 0.94 -14.12 -5.56
CA LEU A 294 -0.28 -14.28 -6.36
C LEU A 294 -1.11 -15.43 -5.79
N GLN A 295 -2.43 -15.40 -6.00
CA GLN A 295 -3.35 -16.39 -5.46
C GLN A 295 -3.76 -17.43 -6.50
N ASP A 296 -3.99 -16.98 -7.74
CA ASP A 296 -4.32 -17.79 -8.91
C ASP A 296 -3.14 -18.62 -9.41
N CYS A 297 -1.93 -18.30 -8.96
CA CYS A 297 -0.67 -18.87 -9.42
C CYS A 297 0.35 -18.98 -8.26
N PRO A 298 1.05 -20.11 -8.09
CA PRO A 298 2.07 -20.32 -7.04
C PRO A 298 3.37 -19.55 -7.34
N CYS A 299 3.27 -18.23 -7.38
CA CYS A 299 4.34 -17.30 -7.65
C CYS A 299 4.32 -16.14 -6.65
N LYS A 300 5.44 -15.44 -6.55
CA LYS A 300 5.48 -14.10 -5.96
C LYS A 300 5.99 -13.09 -6.98
N VAL A 301 5.59 -11.83 -6.83
CA VAL A 301 5.85 -10.74 -7.76
C VAL A 301 6.32 -9.48 -7.03
N GLN A 302 7.22 -8.73 -7.64
CA GLN A 302 7.69 -7.42 -7.15
C GLN A 302 7.77 -6.44 -8.31
N LEU A 303 7.28 -5.23 -8.10
CA LEU A 303 7.41 -4.11 -9.02
C LEU A 303 8.65 -3.28 -8.66
N CYS A 304 9.49 -3.01 -9.64
CA CYS A 304 10.69 -2.18 -9.54
C CYS A 304 10.54 -0.93 -10.41
N LEU A 305 10.95 0.23 -9.88
CA LEU A 305 10.97 1.52 -10.58
C LEU A 305 12.31 2.21 -10.33
N TRP A 306 12.90 2.78 -11.37
CA TRP A 306 14.07 3.66 -11.28
C TRP A 306 14.02 4.72 -12.37
N PHE A 307 14.95 5.66 -12.34
CA PHE A 307 15.18 6.59 -13.44
C PHE A 307 16.60 6.38 -13.99
N ASP A 308 16.77 6.62 -15.28
CA ASP A 308 18.08 6.67 -15.93
C ASP A 308 18.69 8.09 -15.87
N ALA A 309 19.86 8.26 -16.51
CA ALA A 309 20.58 9.54 -16.54
C ALA A 309 19.77 10.67 -17.22
N GLU A 310 18.87 10.34 -18.15
CA GLU A 310 17.97 11.29 -18.81
C GLU A 310 16.74 11.64 -17.95
N LYS A 311 16.67 11.10 -16.71
CA LYS A 311 15.51 11.17 -15.81
C LYS A 311 14.25 10.59 -16.45
N LYS A 312 14.40 9.64 -17.37
CA LYS A 312 13.31 8.83 -17.93
C LYS A 312 13.04 7.67 -16.99
N MET A 313 11.77 7.45 -16.72
CA MET A 313 11.28 6.44 -15.81
C MET A 313 11.37 5.07 -16.46
N ASN A 314 11.93 4.11 -15.74
CA ASN A 314 12.08 2.73 -16.17
C ASN A 314 11.41 1.82 -15.13
N MET A 315 10.73 0.78 -15.61
CA MET A 315 9.97 -0.12 -14.75
C MET A 315 10.18 -1.59 -15.15
N ARG A 316 10.14 -2.49 -14.17
CA ARG A 316 10.25 -3.94 -14.36
C ARG A 316 9.38 -4.63 -13.32
N ALA A 317 8.63 -5.65 -13.73
CA ALA A 317 8.09 -6.63 -12.81
C ALA A 317 9.00 -7.87 -12.79
N THR A 318 9.28 -8.40 -11.62
CA THR A 318 9.96 -9.69 -11.47
C THR A 318 9.02 -10.68 -10.78
N LEU A 319 8.81 -11.83 -11.42
CA LEU A 319 8.09 -12.99 -10.91
C LEU A 319 9.09 -14.05 -10.44
N TRP A 320 8.77 -14.78 -9.37
CA TRP A 320 9.54 -15.95 -8.92
C TRP A 320 8.62 -17.16 -8.73
N GLY A 321 9.06 -18.33 -9.22
CA GLY A 321 8.36 -19.60 -9.03
C GLY A 321 8.51 -20.15 -7.62
N LEU A 322 7.38 -20.51 -7.00
CA LEU A 322 7.31 -21.13 -5.67
C LEU A 322 6.82 -22.58 -5.70
N ALA A 323 6.17 -22.99 -6.80
CA ALA A 323 5.69 -24.35 -6.98
C ALA A 323 6.84 -25.35 -6.88
N PRO A 324 6.75 -26.39 -6.03
CA PRO A 324 7.80 -27.41 -5.91
C PRO A 324 7.95 -28.20 -7.21
N GLU A 325 6.84 -28.45 -7.90
CA GLU A 325 6.78 -29.01 -9.25
C GLU A 325 6.50 -27.93 -10.30
N PRO A 326 6.94 -28.09 -11.56
CA PRO A 326 6.57 -27.17 -12.63
C PRO A 326 5.05 -27.07 -12.83
N LEU A 327 4.55 -25.89 -13.21
CA LEU A 327 3.17 -25.78 -13.69
C LEU A 327 2.94 -26.69 -14.91
N SER A 328 1.76 -27.31 -14.97
CA SER A 328 1.35 -28.19 -16.07
C SER A 328 1.44 -27.47 -17.42
N ALA A 329 0.77 -26.32 -17.54
CA ALA A 329 0.83 -25.41 -18.68
C ALA A 329 1.77 -24.20 -18.41
N PRO A 330 2.36 -23.59 -19.46
CA PRO A 330 2.90 -22.24 -19.38
C PRO A 330 1.81 -21.22 -19.02
N ARG A 331 2.19 -20.10 -18.40
CA ARG A 331 1.29 -18.98 -18.15
C ARG A 331 1.78 -17.68 -18.77
N LEU A 332 0.83 -16.89 -19.26
CA LEU A 332 0.99 -15.50 -19.66
C LEU A 332 0.60 -14.61 -18.47
N PHE A 333 1.36 -13.55 -18.23
CA PHE A 333 1.11 -12.58 -17.16
C PHE A 333 0.88 -11.19 -17.75
N THR A 334 -0.31 -10.63 -17.53
CA THR A 334 -0.64 -9.27 -17.96
C THR A 334 -0.47 -8.30 -16.78
N PHE A 335 0.38 -7.30 -16.96
CA PHE A 335 0.70 -6.26 -15.99
C PHE A 335 0.01 -4.97 -16.38
N ASN A 336 -0.85 -4.46 -15.50
CA ASN A 336 -1.51 -3.17 -15.69
C ASN A 336 -1.17 -2.22 -14.56
N GLY A 337 -0.78 -0.99 -14.90
CA GLY A 337 -0.38 0.03 -13.95
C GLY A 337 -1.06 1.36 -14.22
N ARG A 338 -1.48 2.05 -13.16
CA ARG A 338 -2.09 3.38 -13.21
C ARG A 338 -1.45 4.28 -12.16
N ILE A 339 -1.21 5.54 -12.51
CA ILE A 339 -0.60 6.55 -11.63
C ILE A 339 -1.64 7.59 -11.19
N LYS A 340 -1.63 7.95 -9.90
CA LYS A 340 -2.57 8.93 -9.35
C LYS A 340 -2.17 10.35 -9.73
N ASN A 341 -3.08 11.10 -10.33
CA ASN A 341 -2.92 12.54 -10.55
C ASN A 341 -3.33 13.32 -9.29
N LYS A 342 -2.53 14.32 -8.88
CA LYS A 342 -2.83 15.18 -7.72
C LYS A 342 -4.03 16.10 -8.00
N ALA A 343 -4.10 16.69 -9.18
CA ALA A 343 -5.08 17.74 -9.49
C ALA A 343 -6.50 17.17 -9.66
N SER A 344 -6.66 16.09 -10.41
CA SER A 344 -7.97 15.45 -10.60
C SER A 344 -8.32 14.38 -9.55
N GLN A 345 -7.37 14.00 -8.69
CA GLN A 345 -7.42 12.82 -7.81
C GLN A 345 -7.65 11.47 -8.52
N SER A 346 -7.78 11.47 -9.85
CA SER A 346 -8.04 10.29 -10.67
C SER A 346 -6.77 9.54 -11.04
N TYR A 347 -6.92 8.30 -11.51
CA TYR A 347 -5.83 7.46 -11.96
C TYR A 347 -5.75 7.43 -13.49
N SER A 348 -4.57 7.70 -14.05
CA SER A 348 -4.29 7.58 -15.49
C SER A 348 -3.49 6.32 -15.79
N SER A 349 -3.69 5.72 -16.95
CA SER A 349 -2.95 4.52 -17.35
C SER A 349 -1.46 4.86 -17.54
N LEU A 350 -0.60 4.06 -16.93
CA LEU A 350 0.85 4.22 -16.92
C LEU A 350 1.57 3.11 -17.70
N PHE A 351 1.13 1.87 -17.57
CA PHE A 351 1.65 0.75 -18.38
C PHE A 351 0.58 -0.32 -18.56
N CYS A 352 0.67 -1.02 -19.68
CA CYS A 352 0.00 -2.28 -19.97
C CYS A 352 1.01 -3.12 -20.74
N SER A 353 1.41 -4.26 -20.20
CA SER A 353 2.44 -5.12 -20.79
C SER A 353 2.15 -6.57 -20.48
N GLU A 354 2.40 -7.44 -21.44
CA GLU A 354 2.23 -8.89 -21.30
C GLU A 354 3.59 -9.57 -21.28
N SER A 355 3.72 -10.65 -20.50
CA SER A 355 4.92 -11.50 -20.54
C SER A 355 4.88 -12.43 -21.75
N SER A 356 6.03 -12.98 -22.14
CA SER A 356 6.04 -14.24 -22.90
C SER A 356 5.46 -15.37 -22.04
N ALA A 357 4.99 -16.43 -22.70
CA ALA A 357 4.51 -17.64 -22.04
C ALA A 357 5.65 -18.26 -21.19
N PHE A 358 5.41 -18.43 -19.89
CA PHE A 358 6.45 -18.86 -18.95
C PHE A 358 6.01 -20.10 -18.17
N LYS A 359 6.72 -21.21 -18.39
CA LYS A 359 6.54 -22.44 -17.61
C LYS A 359 7.34 -22.36 -16.32
N MET A 360 6.69 -21.82 -15.28
CA MET A 360 7.28 -21.66 -13.96
C MET A 360 7.76 -22.99 -13.36
N LYS A 361 8.91 -22.91 -12.69
CA LYS A 361 9.51 -23.97 -11.85
C LYS A 361 10.02 -23.36 -10.54
N ASN A 362 10.21 -24.15 -9.49
CA ASN A 362 10.86 -23.67 -8.26
C ASN A 362 12.19 -22.97 -8.57
N GLY A 363 12.45 -21.83 -7.93
CA GLY A 363 13.68 -21.04 -8.12
C GLY A 363 13.82 -20.32 -9.47
N SER A 364 12.97 -20.61 -10.47
CA SER A 364 12.94 -19.84 -11.71
C SER A 364 12.43 -18.42 -11.47
N ASN A 365 12.91 -17.46 -12.27
CA ASN A 365 12.40 -16.09 -12.27
C ASN A 365 12.14 -15.60 -13.70
N LEU A 366 11.18 -14.70 -13.83
CA LEU A 366 10.85 -14.00 -15.08
C LEU A 366 10.91 -12.49 -14.81
N SER A 367 11.71 -11.78 -15.59
CA SER A 367 11.81 -10.31 -15.53
C SER A 367 11.13 -9.70 -16.76
N VAL A 368 9.98 -9.05 -16.54
CA VAL A 368 9.21 -8.38 -17.59
C VAL A 368 9.54 -6.89 -17.56
N LYS A 369 10.12 -6.37 -18.64
CA LYS A 369 10.31 -4.92 -18.83
C LYS A 369 8.94 -4.30 -19.06
N LEU A 370 8.60 -3.28 -18.27
CA LEU A 370 7.36 -2.54 -18.41
C LEU A 370 7.69 -1.20 -19.08
N GLU A 371 6.91 -0.79 -20.06
CA GLU A 371 7.15 0.45 -20.80
C GLU A 371 6.22 1.57 -20.31
N PRO A 372 6.68 2.45 -19.39
CA PRO A 372 5.83 3.49 -18.82
C PRO A 372 5.51 4.56 -19.87
N SER A 373 4.23 4.61 -20.25
CA SER A 373 3.64 5.57 -21.18
C SER A 373 2.37 6.13 -20.56
N LEU A 374 2.35 7.44 -20.30
CA LEU A 374 1.17 8.06 -19.71
C LEU A 374 0.12 8.27 -20.78
N LYS A 375 -0.94 7.45 -20.75
CA LYS A 375 -2.09 7.58 -21.63
C LYS A 375 -3.14 8.45 -20.95
N THR A 376 -3.46 9.58 -21.58
CA THR A 376 -4.47 10.54 -21.14
C THR A 376 -5.48 10.77 -22.27
N GLY A 377 -6.60 11.44 -22.00
CA GLY A 377 -7.54 11.84 -23.04
C GLY A 377 -6.96 12.78 -24.11
N THR A 378 -5.82 13.44 -23.84
CA THR A 378 -5.16 14.36 -24.79
C THR A 378 -3.97 13.72 -25.51
N GLY A 379 -3.72 12.42 -25.34
CA GLY A 379 -2.63 11.70 -26.00
C GLY A 379 -1.75 10.88 -25.06
N VAL A 380 -0.66 10.36 -25.63
CA VAL A 380 0.33 9.49 -24.99
C VAL A 380 1.65 10.23 -24.80
N TYR A 381 2.22 10.19 -23.60
CA TYR A 381 3.45 10.90 -23.27
C TYR A 381 4.54 9.97 -22.73
N SER A 382 5.79 10.24 -23.10
CA SER A 382 6.96 9.57 -22.52
C SER A 382 7.12 9.95 -21.05
N MET A 383 7.42 8.97 -20.21
CA MET A 383 7.55 9.20 -18.77
C MET A 383 8.96 9.61 -18.39
N ASN A 384 9.14 10.90 -18.17
CA ASN A 384 10.29 11.49 -17.49
C ASN A 384 9.81 12.30 -16.27
N LEU A 385 10.74 12.62 -15.36
CA LEU A 385 10.42 13.38 -14.14
C LEU A 385 9.77 14.75 -14.44
N GLY A 386 10.19 15.43 -15.51
CA GLY A 386 9.66 16.74 -15.90
C GLY A 386 8.19 16.70 -16.27
N GLU A 387 7.76 15.73 -17.07
CA GLU A 387 6.34 15.54 -17.42
C GLU A 387 5.49 15.12 -16.20
N LEU A 388 6.05 14.35 -15.25
CA LEU A 388 5.37 14.01 -13.98
C LEU A 388 5.13 15.26 -13.12
N VAL A 389 6.11 16.17 -13.02
CA VAL A 389 5.95 17.49 -12.35
C VAL A 389 4.90 18.32 -13.06
N LYS A 390 5.11 18.58 -14.36
CA LYS A 390 4.30 19.47 -15.21
C LYS A 390 2.82 19.08 -15.22
N ARG A 391 2.53 17.78 -15.22
CA ARG A 391 1.15 17.24 -15.23
C ARG A 391 0.59 16.92 -13.85
N ARG A 392 1.24 17.35 -12.76
CA ARG A 392 0.78 17.19 -11.37
C ARG A 392 0.58 15.71 -10.94
N TYR A 393 1.47 14.81 -11.33
CA TYR A 393 1.49 13.42 -10.80
C TYR A 393 2.32 13.27 -9.52
N ILE A 394 3.10 14.28 -9.14
CA ILE A 394 3.82 14.32 -7.86
C ILE A 394 2.93 14.96 -6.79
N LEU A 395 2.78 14.27 -5.67
CA LEU A 395 2.07 14.70 -4.48
C LEU A 395 3.00 15.60 -3.65
N GLU A 396 2.82 16.92 -3.78
CA GLU A 396 3.68 17.95 -3.19
C GLU A 396 3.98 17.74 -1.69
N ASN A 397 2.97 17.39 -0.88
CA ASN A 397 3.12 17.25 0.58
C ASN A 397 4.19 16.24 1.04
N ARG A 398 4.65 15.32 0.16
CA ARG A 398 5.71 14.35 0.46
C ARG A 398 6.64 14.05 -0.74
N ASN A 399 6.67 14.93 -1.75
CA ASN A 399 7.43 14.76 -2.99
C ASN A 399 7.29 13.34 -3.59
N SER A 400 6.07 12.80 -3.62
CA SER A 400 5.83 11.36 -3.81
C SER A 400 4.95 11.04 -5.01
N ILE A 401 5.08 9.82 -5.55
CA ILE A 401 4.16 9.27 -6.56
C ILE A 401 3.47 8.02 -6.04
N SER A 402 2.21 7.81 -6.43
CA SER A 402 1.42 6.64 -6.05
C SER A 402 0.94 5.90 -7.30
N ILE A 403 1.31 4.62 -7.39
CA ILE A 403 1.02 3.73 -8.51
C ILE A 403 0.15 2.58 -8.02
N ASN A 404 -1.05 2.47 -8.59
CA ASN A 404 -1.92 1.30 -8.45
C ASN A 404 -1.59 0.33 -9.57
N TRP A 405 -1.30 -0.94 -9.26
CA TRP A 405 -0.99 -1.96 -10.25
C TRP A 405 -1.68 -3.29 -9.97
N THR A 406 -1.92 -4.05 -11.02
CA THR A 406 -2.56 -5.37 -11.01
C THR A 406 -1.76 -6.33 -11.87
N VAL A 407 -1.76 -7.60 -11.48
CA VAL A 407 -1.22 -8.72 -12.26
C VAL A 407 -2.34 -9.74 -12.42
N SER A 408 -2.61 -10.17 -13.63
CA SER A 408 -3.50 -11.30 -13.93
C SER A 408 -2.70 -12.37 -14.65
N SER A 409 -2.85 -13.65 -14.25
CA SER A 409 -2.29 -14.76 -15.01
C SER A 409 -3.37 -15.47 -15.83
N LYS A 410 -2.98 -15.98 -16.99
CA LYS A 410 -3.81 -16.82 -17.86
C LYS A 410 -2.98 -18.01 -18.31
N GLU A 411 -3.60 -19.19 -18.41
CA GLU A 411 -2.98 -20.35 -19.04
C GLU A 411 -2.93 -20.15 -20.55
N ASP A 412 -1.76 -20.43 -21.12
CA ASP A 412 -1.53 -20.43 -22.57
C ASP A 412 -2.01 -21.78 -23.11
N PRO A 413 -2.99 -21.82 -24.04
CA PRO A 413 -3.74 -23.03 -24.41
C PRO A 413 -2.95 -24.04 -25.26
#